data_AF-A0A9E4L759-F1
#
_entry.id   AF-A0A9E4L759-F1
#
_cell.length_a   1.000
_cell.length_b   1.000
_cell.length_c   1.000
_cell.angle_alpha   90.00
_cell.angle_beta   90.00
_cell.angle_gamma   90.00
#
_symmetry.space_group_name_H-M   'P 1'
#
loop_
_entity.id
_entity.type
_entity.pdbx_description
1 polymer ?
#
loop_
_entity_poly.entity_id
_entity_poly.type
_entity_poly.pdbx_seq_one_letter_code
_entity_poly.pdbx_strand_id
1 'polypeptide(L)'
;MSVERLEKIRRSLQRGYATHFEGPKDTPEERFIVEKFIVQELLRSMKSRGEEQYFGPVRPPSLGDPPDCVVSDGDGKPVAVEVTEFVSEEAIKRNWRIKRDPQKTWRDSIYRRWEPNEVIEKIKRIIRKKDGKTFKGGPYAKKILLIFTDEDALISGRFEYKKLFSEQSFGPVDQIDEVYFLFSYVGEAHPYYHRDNPLYDAKFDQGYPYIKLSLK
;
A
#
# COMPACT_ATOMS: atom_id res chain seq x y z
N MET A 1 23.99 -11.38 4.95
CA MET A 1 22.98 -10.89 5.92
C MET A 1 23.23 -11.56 7.25
N SER A 2 23.17 -10.84 8.37
CA SER A 2 23.36 -11.42 9.72
C SER A 2 22.14 -12.25 10.14
N VAL A 3 22.36 -13.25 10.99
CA VAL A 3 21.31 -14.12 11.58
C VAL A 3 20.26 -13.30 12.31
N GLU A 4 20.69 -12.28 13.05
CA GLU A 4 19.82 -11.35 13.77
C GLU A 4 18.88 -10.57 12.84
N ARG A 5 19.36 -10.18 11.65
CA ARG A 5 18.54 -9.51 10.63
C ARG A 5 17.50 -10.47 10.03
N LEU A 6 17.85 -11.75 9.85
CA LEU A 6 16.92 -12.77 9.38
C LEU A 6 15.83 -13.08 10.40
N GLU A 7 16.18 -13.15 11.69
CA GLU A 7 15.19 -13.33 12.76
C GLU A 7 14.25 -12.13 12.87
N LYS A 8 14.75 -10.91 12.69
CA LYS A 8 13.92 -9.70 12.68
C LYS A 8 12.96 -9.65 11.50
N ILE A 9 13.42 -9.97 10.29
CA ILE A 9 12.54 -10.13 9.10
C ILE A 9 11.50 -11.23 9.35
N ARG A 10 11.89 -12.34 9.97
CA ARG A 10 10.96 -13.42 10.32
C ARG A 10 9.95 -13.00 11.39
N ARG A 11 10.32 -12.08 12.29
CA ARG A 11 9.42 -11.45 13.27
C ARG A 11 8.48 -10.43 12.64
N SER A 12 8.93 -9.69 11.65
CA SER A 12 8.07 -8.72 10.97
C SER A 12 7.06 -9.40 10.03
N LEU A 13 7.37 -10.58 9.49
CA LEU A 13 6.44 -11.43 8.70
C LEU A 13 5.45 -12.23 9.58
N GLN A 14 5.14 -11.74 10.78
CA GLN A 14 4.41 -12.53 11.79
C GLN A 14 2.90 -12.50 11.64
N ARG A 15 2.30 -11.53 10.95
CA ARG A 15 0.83 -11.39 10.98
C ARG A 15 0.10 -12.49 10.21
N GLY A 16 0.79 -13.12 9.23
CA GLY A 16 0.28 -14.30 8.52
C GLY A 16 -0.93 -14.01 7.63
N TYR A 17 -1.18 -12.74 7.32
CA TYR A 17 -2.29 -12.26 6.51
C TYR A 17 -1.85 -11.04 5.72
N ALA A 18 -2.21 -10.94 4.44
CA ALA A 18 -1.93 -9.79 3.59
C ALA A 18 -0.43 -9.39 3.66
N THR A 19 0.50 -10.26 3.25
CA THR A 19 1.92 -10.12 3.61
C THR A 19 2.84 -9.60 2.51
N HIS A 20 2.31 -9.11 1.38
CA HIS A 20 3.11 -8.86 0.17
C HIS A 20 4.08 -7.68 0.31
N PHE A 21 3.62 -6.54 0.84
CA PHE A 21 4.44 -5.40 1.22
C PHE A 21 4.84 -5.44 2.71
N GLU A 22 4.70 -6.59 3.38
CA GLU A 22 5.10 -6.74 4.78
C GLU A 22 6.63 -6.72 4.90
N GLY A 23 7.12 -5.93 5.86
CA GLY A 23 8.54 -5.74 6.12
C GLY A 23 8.76 -5.28 7.55
N PRO A 24 10.01 -5.25 8.03
CA PRO A 24 10.34 -4.73 9.35
C PRO A 24 9.90 -3.27 9.48
N LYS A 25 9.32 -2.93 10.63
CA LYS A 25 8.75 -1.60 10.93
C LYS A 25 9.05 -1.16 12.37
N ASP A 26 10.05 -1.78 13.00
CA ASP A 26 10.36 -1.55 14.42
C ASP A 26 11.08 -0.22 14.64
N THR A 27 11.83 0.25 13.63
CA THR A 27 12.50 1.56 13.65
C THR A 27 11.97 2.49 12.56
N PRO A 28 12.15 3.82 12.71
CA PRO A 28 11.83 4.78 11.64
C PRO A 28 12.51 4.46 10.31
N GLU A 29 13.77 4.02 10.33
CA GLU A 29 14.54 3.69 9.12
C GLU A 29 13.96 2.47 8.41
N GLU A 30 13.55 1.45 9.17
CA GLU A 30 12.92 0.25 8.60
C GLU A 30 11.55 0.55 7.98
N ARG A 31 10.73 1.35 8.68
CA ARG A 31 9.46 1.84 8.13
C ARG A 31 9.67 2.59 6.83
N PHE A 32 10.62 3.52 6.82
CA PHE A 32 10.95 4.29 5.63
C PHE A 32 11.41 3.38 4.47
N ILE A 33 12.17 2.31 4.71
CA ILE A 33 12.56 1.36 3.65
C ILE A 33 11.31 0.73 3.00
N VAL A 34 10.33 0.31 3.79
CA VAL A 34 9.09 -0.29 3.29
C VAL A 34 8.23 0.75 2.55
N GLU A 35 8.04 1.92 3.13
CA GLU A 35 7.24 3.01 2.54
C GLU A 35 7.88 3.52 1.25
N LYS A 36 9.21 3.68 1.23
CA LYS A 36 9.98 4.00 0.03
C LYS A 36 9.74 2.97 -1.06
N PHE A 37 9.79 1.68 -0.74
CA PHE A 37 9.55 0.63 -1.73
C PHE A 37 8.15 0.76 -2.33
N ILE A 38 7.12 0.96 -1.50
CA ILE A 38 5.73 1.14 -1.95
C ILE A 38 5.58 2.37 -2.87
N VAL A 39 6.20 3.50 -2.52
CA VAL A 39 6.21 4.70 -3.36
C VAL A 39 6.93 4.44 -4.68
N GLN A 40 8.08 3.76 -4.65
CA GLN A 40 8.83 3.40 -5.86
C GLN A 40 8.02 2.49 -6.80
N GLU A 41 7.22 1.58 -6.24
CA GLU A 41 6.33 0.74 -7.04
C GLU A 41 5.22 1.55 -7.71
N LEU A 42 4.61 2.53 -7.02
CA LEU A 42 3.68 3.46 -7.69
C LEU A 42 4.36 4.23 -8.83
N LEU A 43 5.56 4.76 -8.61
CA LEU A 43 6.30 5.50 -9.64
C LEU A 43 6.66 4.62 -10.84
N ARG A 44 7.07 3.37 -10.60
CA ARG A 44 7.32 2.38 -11.67
C ARG A 44 6.05 2.13 -12.47
N SER A 45 4.91 1.98 -11.81
CA SER A 45 3.61 1.79 -12.48
C SER A 45 3.16 3.01 -13.28
N MET A 46 3.41 4.22 -12.78
CA MET A 46 3.13 5.45 -13.54
C MET A 46 3.99 5.50 -14.80
N LYS A 47 5.27 5.17 -14.66
CA LYS A 47 6.23 5.07 -15.77
C LYS A 47 5.81 4.06 -16.83
N SER A 48 5.43 2.85 -16.44
CA SER A 48 5.00 1.81 -17.38
C SER A 48 3.73 2.20 -18.16
N ARG A 49 2.91 3.11 -17.61
CA ARG A 49 1.70 3.66 -18.25
C ARG A 49 1.93 4.97 -19.02
N GLY A 50 3.15 5.52 -19.01
CA GLY A 50 3.43 6.84 -19.58
C GLY A 50 2.77 7.99 -18.81
N GLU A 51 2.42 7.78 -17.54
CA GLU A 51 1.76 8.74 -16.64
C GLU A 51 2.77 9.39 -15.66
N GLU A 52 4.05 9.49 -16.04
CA GLU A 52 5.12 10.02 -15.19
C GLU A 52 4.85 11.48 -14.77
N GLN A 53 4.53 11.66 -13.49
CA GLN A 53 4.27 12.99 -12.90
C GLN A 53 5.27 13.35 -11.80
N TYR A 54 5.95 12.35 -11.24
CA TYR A 54 6.85 12.51 -10.10
C TYR A 54 8.17 11.78 -10.37
N PHE A 55 9.26 12.40 -9.92
CA PHE A 55 10.62 12.05 -10.29
C PHE A 55 11.57 12.12 -9.09
N GLY A 56 12.79 11.63 -9.33
CA GLY A 56 13.89 11.73 -8.39
C GLY A 56 13.90 10.66 -7.30
N PRO A 57 14.89 10.70 -6.40
CA PRO A 57 14.99 9.74 -5.32
C PRO A 57 13.87 9.96 -4.30
N VAL A 58 13.22 8.89 -3.87
CA VAL A 58 12.33 8.92 -2.70
C VAL A 58 13.17 9.15 -1.45
N ARG A 59 12.90 10.26 -0.76
CA ARG A 59 13.64 10.71 0.43
C ARG A 59 12.77 10.58 1.68
N PRO A 60 13.38 10.39 2.88
CA PRO A 60 12.63 10.48 4.12
C PRO A 60 12.17 11.92 4.37
N PRO A 61 11.17 12.14 5.24
CA PRO A 61 10.79 13.47 5.68
C PRO A 61 11.96 14.15 6.42
N SER A 62 12.02 15.47 6.33
CA SER A 62 13.01 16.27 7.07
C SER A 62 12.66 16.46 8.54
N LEU A 63 11.38 16.34 8.93
CA LEU A 63 10.90 16.67 10.27
C LEU A 63 9.78 15.73 10.73
N GLY A 64 10.14 14.58 11.29
CA GLY A 64 9.17 13.62 11.83
C GLY A 64 8.14 13.13 10.81
N ASP A 65 7.09 12.48 11.29
CA ASP A 65 5.99 11.91 10.49
C ASP A 65 4.68 12.65 10.86
N PRO A 66 3.82 13.02 9.89
CA PRO A 66 3.92 12.84 8.41
C PRO A 66 4.64 14.01 7.69
N PRO A 67 5.03 13.89 6.40
CA PRO A 67 4.81 12.75 5.48
C PRO A 67 5.78 11.58 5.69
N ASP A 68 5.47 10.41 5.15
CA ASP A 68 6.35 9.23 5.17
C ASP A 68 7.48 9.31 4.13
N CYS A 69 7.21 9.97 3.00
CA CYS A 69 8.14 10.09 1.87
C CYS A 69 8.06 11.47 1.22
N VAL A 70 9.15 11.90 0.58
CA VAL A 70 9.20 13.09 -0.27
C VAL A 70 9.76 12.71 -1.65
N VAL A 71 9.07 13.14 -2.70
CA VAL A 71 9.47 13.02 -4.12
C VAL A 71 9.49 14.40 -4.77
N SER A 72 9.89 14.50 -6.04
CA SER A 72 9.81 15.75 -6.81
C SER A 72 8.74 15.65 -7.89
N ASP A 73 8.07 16.76 -8.24
CA ASP A 73 7.26 16.84 -9.46
C ASP A 73 8.12 17.15 -10.70
N GLY A 74 7.46 17.33 -11.86
CA GLY A 74 8.13 17.68 -13.12
C GLY A 74 8.88 19.03 -13.12
N ASP A 75 8.55 19.94 -12.20
CA ASP A 75 9.24 21.21 -11.99
C ASP A 75 10.38 21.08 -10.95
N GLY A 76 10.61 19.88 -10.41
CA GLY A 76 11.57 19.63 -9.35
C GLY A 76 11.09 20.05 -7.95
N LYS A 77 9.84 20.51 -7.80
CA LYS A 77 9.31 20.95 -6.50
C LYS A 77 8.98 19.75 -5.60
N PRO A 78 9.17 19.87 -4.28
CA PRO A 78 8.94 18.77 -3.37
C PRO A 78 7.45 18.44 -3.24
N VAL A 79 7.13 17.15 -3.33
CA VAL A 79 5.80 16.57 -3.15
C VAL A 79 5.84 15.62 -1.96
N ALA A 80 4.95 15.85 -1.00
CA ALA A 80 4.81 15.01 0.18
C ALA A 80 3.95 13.78 -0.13
N VAL A 81 4.37 12.60 0.32
CA VAL A 81 3.62 11.35 0.16
C VAL A 81 3.43 10.70 1.53
N GLU A 82 2.18 10.61 1.97
CA GLU A 82 1.76 9.81 3.12
C GLU A 82 1.36 8.42 2.64
N VAL A 83 1.92 7.37 3.25
CA VAL A 83 1.66 5.98 2.90
C VAL A 83 0.74 5.36 3.97
N THR A 84 -0.19 4.53 3.53
CA THR A 84 -1.07 3.81 4.46
C THR A 84 -1.58 2.52 3.86
N GLU A 85 -1.83 1.56 4.73
CA GLU A 85 -2.33 0.26 4.33
C GLU A 85 -3.85 0.18 4.44
N PHE A 86 -4.50 -0.32 3.39
CA PHE A 86 -5.83 -0.88 3.43
C PHE A 86 -5.73 -2.37 3.77
N VAL A 87 -6.06 -2.73 5.02
CA VAL A 87 -6.06 -4.13 5.47
C VAL A 87 -7.01 -4.37 6.64
N SER A 88 -7.64 -5.53 6.73
CA SER A 88 -8.53 -5.96 7.80
C SER A 88 -7.74 -6.23 9.08
N GLU A 89 -7.77 -5.28 10.00
CA GLU A 89 -7.16 -5.44 11.33
C GLU A 89 -7.72 -6.65 12.08
N GLU A 90 -8.99 -6.99 11.86
CA GLU A 90 -9.60 -8.18 12.46
C GLU A 90 -9.01 -9.48 11.89
N ALA A 91 -8.85 -9.54 10.56
CA ALA A 91 -8.24 -10.71 9.92
C ALA A 91 -6.78 -10.88 10.33
N ILE A 92 -6.02 -9.78 10.41
CA ILE A 92 -4.67 -9.75 10.97
C ILE A 92 -4.66 -10.34 12.38
N LYS A 93 -5.51 -9.83 13.28
CA LYS A 93 -5.55 -10.28 14.68
C LYS A 93 -5.88 -11.77 14.80
N ARG A 94 -6.83 -12.27 14.02
CA ARG A 94 -7.24 -13.68 14.05
C ARG A 94 -6.16 -14.59 13.47
N ASN A 95 -5.59 -14.26 12.31
CA ASN A 95 -4.51 -15.04 11.71
C ASN A 95 -3.24 -15.05 12.56
N TRP A 96 -2.93 -13.94 13.23
CA TRP A 96 -1.83 -13.89 14.18
C TRP A 96 -2.04 -14.83 15.37
N ARG A 97 -3.27 -14.95 15.90
CA ARG A 97 -3.59 -15.93 16.95
C ARG A 97 -3.45 -17.36 16.45
N ILE A 98 -3.99 -17.67 15.28
CA ILE A 98 -3.91 -18.99 14.63
C ILE A 98 -2.45 -19.42 14.48
N LYS A 99 -1.57 -18.53 14.02
CA LYS A 99 -0.15 -18.83 13.82
C LYS A 99 0.60 -19.19 15.11
N ARG A 100 0.10 -18.76 16.28
CA ARG A 100 0.72 -19.00 17.60
C ARG A 100 0.11 -20.19 18.34
N ASP A 101 -0.97 -20.76 17.81
CA ASP A 101 -1.61 -21.94 18.37
C ASP A 101 -1.01 -23.20 17.71
N PRO A 102 -0.28 -24.05 18.47
CA PRO A 102 0.34 -25.26 17.92
C PRO A 102 -0.65 -26.31 17.43
N GLN A 103 -1.94 -26.21 17.78
CA GLN A 103 -2.98 -27.10 17.29
C GLN A 103 -3.58 -26.65 15.95
N LYS A 104 -3.26 -25.43 15.52
CA LYS A 104 -3.81 -24.82 14.32
C LYS A 104 -2.84 -24.91 13.15
N THR A 105 -3.40 -24.94 11.96
CA THR A 105 -2.64 -25.02 10.70
C THR A 105 -3.00 -23.84 9.80
N TRP A 106 -2.30 -23.70 8.68
CA TRP A 106 -2.64 -22.73 7.64
C TRP A 106 -4.08 -22.88 7.11
N ARG A 107 -4.71 -24.04 7.27
CA ARG A 107 -6.11 -24.28 6.87
C ARG A 107 -7.11 -23.57 7.77
N ASP A 108 -6.69 -23.22 8.98
CA ASP A 108 -7.51 -22.46 9.92
C ASP A 108 -7.44 -20.94 9.67
N SER A 109 -6.50 -20.49 8.82
CA SER A 109 -6.36 -19.09 8.45
C SER A 109 -7.64 -18.55 7.80
N ILE A 110 -7.96 -17.32 8.13
CA ILE A 110 -9.16 -16.66 7.62
C ILE A 110 -8.80 -15.61 6.57
N TYR A 111 -9.72 -15.44 5.61
CA TYR A 111 -9.63 -14.41 4.59
C TYR A 111 -10.76 -13.42 4.76
N ARG A 112 -10.45 -12.12 4.63
CA ARG A 112 -11.50 -11.10 4.60
C ARG A 112 -12.03 -11.00 3.18
N ARG A 113 -13.24 -11.53 2.99
CA ARG A 113 -14.05 -11.16 1.84
C ARG A 113 -14.56 -9.74 2.03
N TRP A 114 -14.30 -8.85 1.08
CA TRP A 114 -14.76 -7.46 1.11
C TRP A 114 -15.98 -7.26 0.22
N GLU A 115 -17.03 -6.66 0.74
CA GLU A 115 -18.14 -6.19 -0.09
C GLU A 115 -17.82 -4.79 -0.67
N PRO A 116 -18.25 -4.45 -1.90
CA PRO A 116 -17.88 -3.19 -2.57
C PRO A 116 -18.09 -1.92 -1.72
N ASN A 117 -19.24 -1.82 -1.03
CA ASN A 117 -19.56 -0.68 -0.17
C ASN A 117 -18.64 -0.62 1.07
N GLU A 118 -18.21 -1.76 1.61
CA GLU A 118 -17.27 -1.79 2.73
C GLU A 118 -15.89 -1.26 2.32
N VAL A 119 -15.46 -1.56 1.09
CA VAL A 119 -14.21 -1.03 0.52
C VAL A 119 -14.28 0.49 0.42
N ILE A 120 -15.36 1.02 -0.18
CA ILE A 120 -15.56 2.46 -0.35
C ILE A 120 -15.54 3.17 1.01
N GLU A 121 -16.34 2.70 1.97
CA GLU A 121 -16.46 3.34 3.28
C GLU A 121 -15.15 3.28 4.08
N LYS A 122 -14.39 2.19 3.94
CA LYS A 122 -13.08 2.10 4.55
C LYS A 122 -12.07 3.04 3.91
N ILE A 123 -12.04 3.18 2.59
CA ILE A 123 -11.18 4.15 1.90
C ILE A 123 -11.53 5.57 2.36
N LYS A 124 -12.81 5.95 2.37
CA LYS A 124 -13.25 7.27 2.88
C LYS A 124 -12.79 7.52 4.31
N ARG A 125 -12.90 6.51 5.19
CA ARG A 125 -12.41 6.60 6.57
C ARG A 125 -10.90 6.82 6.65
N ILE A 126 -10.12 6.12 5.84
CA ILE A 126 -8.67 6.28 5.75
C ILE A 126 -8.32 7.71 5.31
N ILE A 127 -8.96 8.19 4.25
CA ILE A 127 -8.75 9.55 3.71
C ILE A 127 -9.05 10.59 4.78
N ARG A 128 -10.24 10.59 5.39
CA ARG A 128 -10.61 11.54 6.45
C ARG A 128 -9.63 11.53 7.63
N LYS A 129 -9.19 10.34 8.05
CA LYS A 129 -8.22 10.20 9.15
C LYS A 129 -6.87 10.82 8.81
N LYS A 130 -6.39 10.62 7.57
CA LYS A 130 -5.08 11.09 7.12
C LYS A 130 -5.10 12.57 6.75
N ASP A 131 -6.20 13.05 6.20
CA ASP A 131 -6.43 14.47 5.89
C ASP A 131 -6.45 15.34 7.16
N GLY A 132 -6.82 14.77 8.31
CA GLY A 132 -6.73 15.46 9.61
C GLY A 132 -5.31 15.55 10.21
N LYS A 133 -4.28 14.97 9.59
CA LYS A 133 -2.91 15.03 10.12
C LYS A 133 -2.15 16.26 9.60
N THR A 134 -1.29 16.87 10.43
CA THR A 134 -0.39 17.94 9.98
C THR A 134 0.82 17.38 9.25
N PHE A 135 0.95 17.68 7.96
CA PHE A 135 2.18 17.44 7.18
C PHE A 135 3.29 18.39 7.64
N LYS A 136 4.33 17.83 8.26
CA LYS A 136 5.48 18.54 8.78
C LYS A 136 6.55 18.71 7.71
N GLY A 137 7.34 19.78 7.82
CA GLY A 137 8.31 20.17 6.79
C GLY A 137 7.66 21.00 5.67
N GLY A 138 8.31 21.01 4.51
CA GLY A 138 7.87 21.80 3.35
C GLY A 138 8.54 23.18 3.22
N PRO A 139 8.03 24.05 2.34
CA PRO A 139 6.75 23.96 1.62
C PRO A 139 6.69 22.79 0.63
N TYR A 140 5.51 22.18 0.47
CA TYR A 140 5.25 21.13 -0.52
C TYR A 140 4.35 21.65 -1.63
N ALA A 141 4.67 21.33 -2.89
CA ALA A 141 3.85 21.69 -4.05
C ALA A 141 2.56 20.89 -4.11
N LYS A 142 2.58 19.63 -3.62
CA LYS A 142 1.42 18.75 -3.48
C LYS A 142 1.57 17.83 -2.27
N LYS A 143 0.45 17.35 -1.76
CA LYS A 143 0.31 16.32 -0.73
C LYS A 143 -0.48 15.15 -1.29
N ILE A 144 0.14 13.98 -1.30
CA ILE A 144 -0.41 12.75 -1.84
C ILE A 144 -0.67 11.79 -0.68
N LEU A 145 -1.83 11.13 -0.72
CA LEU A 145 -2.08 9.93 0.08
C LEU A 145 -1.99 8.69 -0.82
N LEU A 146 -1.03 7.81 -0.53
CA LEU A 146 -0.89 6.51 -1.17
C LEU A 146 -1.46 5.42 -0.25
N ILE A 147 -2.63 4.90 -0.63
CA ILE A 147 -3.25 3.75 0.01
C ILE A 147 -2.79 2.51 -0.76
N PHE A 148 -2.06 1.60 -0.12
CA PHE A 148 -1.73 0.30 -0.71
C PHE A 148 -2.55 -0.80 -0.05
N THR A 149 -2.73 -1.93 -0.72
CA THR A 149 -3.40 -3.09 -0.13
C THR A 149 -2.68 -4.39 -0.45
N ASP A 150 -2.62 -5.26 0.56
CA ASP A 150 -2.22 -6.66 0.46
C ASP A 150 -3.40 -7.62 0.61
N GLU A 151 -4.63 -7.10 0.57
CA GLU A 151 -5.86 -7.90 0.58
C GLU A 151 -5.97 -8.65 -0.75
N ASP A 152 -5.81 -9.96 -0.67
CA ASP A 152 -5.94 -10.90 -1.78
C ASP A 152 -7.32 -10.88 -2.42
N ALA A 153 -8.37 -10.62 -1.65
CA ALA A 153 -9.72 -10.49 -2.19
C ALA A 153 -9.89 -9.24 -3.08
N LEU A 154 -9.03 -8.23 -2.90
CA LEU A 154 -9.02 -7.01 -3.70
C LEU A 154 -8.14 -7.16 -4.93
N ILE A 155 -8.53 -8.06 -5.84
CA ILE A 155 -7.84 -8.22 -7.13
C ILE A 155 -8.45 -7.24 -8.12
N SER A 156 -7.60 -6.39 -8.70
CA SER A 156 -7.98 -5.38 -9.71
C SER A 156 -8.73 -5.94 -10.93
N GLY A 157 -8.58 -7.24 -11.24
CA GLY A 157 -9.28 -7.93 -12.33
C GLY A 157 -10.52 -8.73 -11.94
N ARG A 158 -10.73 -9.03 -10.65
CA ARG A 158 -11.86 -9.87 -10.18
C ARG A 158 -13.13 -9.06 -9.91
N PHE A 159 -12.95 -7.83 -9.47
CA PHE A 159 -14.00 -6.83 -9.35
C PHE A 159 -13.57 -5.64 -10.18
N GLU A 160 -14.48 -5.02 -10.94
CA GLU A 160 -14.22 -3.78 -11.67
C GLU A 160 -14.03 -2.60 -10.69
N TYR A 161 -13.08 -2.68 -9.75
CA TYR A 161 -12.78 -1.61 -8.79
C TYR A 161 -12.45 -0.31 -9.51
N LYS A 162 -11.94 -0.38 -10.74
CA LYS A 162 -11.80 0.80 -11.62
C LYS A 162 -13.14 1.48 -11.87
N LYS A 163 -14.17 0.73 -12.25
CA LYS A 163 -15.52 1.25 -12.46
C LYS A 163 -16.12 1.71 -11.13
N LEU A 164 -16.07 0.87 -10.10
CA LEU A 164 -16.58 1.19 -8.77
C LEU A 164 -15.98 2.50 -8.25
N PHE A 165 -14.67 2.70 -8.33
CA PHE A 165 -14.02 3.91 -7.83
C PHE A 165 -14.25 5.12 -8.75
N SER A 166 -14.47 4.92 -10.05
CA SER A 166 -14.80 6.01 -10.99
C SER A 166 -16.20 6.59 -10.76
N GLU A 167 -17.11 5.81 -10.18
CA GLU A 167 -18.48 6.22 -9.88
C GLU A 167 -18.61 6.88 -8.49
N GLN A 168 -17.51 6.99 -7.73
CA GLN A 168 -17.50 7.49 -6.37
C GLN A 168 -16.66 8.76 -6.22
N SER A 169 -17.16 9.67 -5.38
CA SER A 169 -16.34 10.74 -4.82
C SER A 169 -15.85 10.34 -3.43
N PHE A 170 -14.55 10.56 -3.19
CA PHE A 170 -13.90 10.34 -1.91
C PHE A 170 -13.64 11.64 -1.14
N GLY A 171 -14.01 12.78 -1.70
CA GLY A 171 -13.93 14.10 -1.06
C GLY A 171 -15.22 14.51 -0.33
N PRO A 172 -15.30 15.77 0.13
CA PRO A 172 -14.22 16.77 0.11
C PRO A 172 -13.08 16.42 1.08
N VAL A 173 -11.91 16.99 0.83
CA VAL A 173 -10.70 16.95 1.68
C VAL A 173 -10.12 18.35 1.80
N ASP A 174 -9.45 18.63 2.92
CA ASP A 174 -8.96 19.97 3.24
C ASP A 174 -7.54 20.22 2.72
N GLN A 175 -6.66 19.21 2.78
CA GLN A 175 -5.25 19.42 2.44
C GLN A 175 -4.64 18.37 1.51
N ILE A 176 -5.25 17.19 1.36
CA ILE A 176 -4.76 16.18 0.41
C ILE A 176 -5.13 16.59 -1.02
N ASP A 177 -4.14 16.70 -1.90
CA ASP A 177 -4.36 17.07 -3.30
C ASP A 177 -4.73 15.86 -4.17
N GLU A 178 -4.12 14.70 -3.88
CA GLU A 178 -4.29 13.49 -4.69
C GLU A 178 -4.30 12.23 -3.82
N VAL A 179 -5.13 11.25 -4.20
CA VAL A 179 -5.17 9.92 -3.56
C VAL A 179 -4.96 8.84 -4.61
N TYR A 180 -4.03 7.94 -4.35
CA TYR A 180 -3.77 6.76 -5.17
C TYR A 180 -4.06 5.49 -4.37
N PHE A 181 -4.73 4.54 -5.01
CA PHE A 181 -4.96 3.20 -4.48
C PHE A 181 -4.12 2.18 -5.27
N LEU A 182 -3.14 1.56 -4.61
CA LEU A 182 -2.17 0.61 -5.19
C LEU A 182 -2.49 -0.82 -4.75
N PHE A 183 -2.58 -1.74 -5.72
CA PHE A 183 -2.85 -3.16 -5.48
C PHE A 183 -1.55 -3.96 -5.53
N SER A 184 -1.34 -4.90 -4.60
CA SER A 184 -0.18 -5.81 -4.64
C SER A 184 -0.34 -7.00 -5.59
N TYR A 185 -1.53 -7.27 -6.14
CA TYR A 185 -1.78 -8.44 -6.99
C TYR A 185 -2.42 -8.08 -8.35
N VAL A 186 -2.01 -8.81 -9.40
CA VAL A 186 -2.49 -8.66 -10.79
C VAL A 186 -3.17 -9.94 -11.28
N GLY A 187 -4.45 -9.85 -11.64
CA GLY A 187 -5.21 -10.93 -12.30
C GLY A 187 -5.73 -12.03 -11.37
N GLU A 188 -6.43 -13.02 -11.94
CA GLU A 188 -7.17 -14.06 -11.19
C GLU A 188 -6.27 -15.05 -10.41
N ALA A 189 -4.96 -15.04 -10.65
CA ALA A 189 -4.03 -15.99 -10.06
C ALA A 189 -3.50 -15.49 -8.70
N HIS A 190 -4.08 -16.02 -7.63
CA HIS A 190 -3.59 -15.81 -6.28
C HIS A 190 -2.25 -16.54 -6.05
N PRO A 191 -1.25 -15.93 -5.38
CA PRO A 191 0.04 -16.57 -5.02
C PRO A 191 0.01 -17.79 -4.10
N TYR A 192 -1.15 -18.23 -3.58
CA TYR A 192 -1.19 -19.55 -2.91
C TYR A 192 -1.08 -20.71 -3.89
N TYR A 193 -1.17 -20.45 -5.20
CA TYR A 193 -0.87 -21.40 -6.27
C TYR A 193 0.53 -21.14 -6.83
N HIS A 194 1.51 -21.79 -6.20
CA HIS A 194 2.88 -22.06 -6.67
C HIS A 194 3.88 -20.90 -6.67
N ARG A 195 4.83 -20.96 -5.72
CA ARG A 195 6.15 -20.27 -5.77
C ARG A 195 6.97 -20.61 -7.02
N ASP A 196 6.57 -21.64 -7.76
CA ASP A 196 7.25 -22.13 -8.97
C ASP A 196 6.56 -21.67 -10.26
N ASN A 197 5.68 -20.67 -10.23
CA ASN A 197 5.00 -20.18 -11.43
C ASN A 197 5.87 -19.14 -12.17
N PRO A 198 6.43 -19.46 -13.35
CA PRO A 198 7.27 -18.53 -14.12
C PRO A 198 6.51 -17.29 -14.65
N LEU A 199 5.18 -17.28 -14.58
CA LEU A 199 4.36 -16.09 -14.88
C LEU A 199 4.40 -15.05 -13.75
N TYR A 200 4.96 -15.39 -12.58
CA TYR A 200 5.12 -14.46 -11.47
C TYR A 200 6.23 -13.44 -11.76
N ASP A 201 7.36 -13.87 -12.34
CA ASP A 201 8.50 -12.99 -12.64
C ASP A 201 8.30 -12.12 -13.88
N ALA A 202 7.58 -12.60 -14.90
CA ALA A 202 7.41 -11.88 -16.17
C ALA A 202 6.46 -10.66 -16.09
N LYS A 203 5.67 -10.51 -15.01
CA LYS A 203 4.68 -9.42 -14.86
C LYS A 203 5.21 -8.18 -14.14
N PHE A 204 6.41 -8.22 -13.55
CA PHE A 204 6.96 -7.08 -12.81
C PHE A 204 7.41 -5.90 -13.69
N ASP A 205 7.64 -6.12 -14.99
CA ASP A 205 8.01 -5.05 -15.92
C ASP A 205 6.87 -4.02 -16.15
N GLN A 206 5.62 -4.40 -15.88
CA GLN A 206 4.46 -3.52 -16.07
C GLN A 206 4.09 -2.72 -14.81
N GLY A 207 4.77 -2.94 -13.69
CA GLY A 207 4.43 -2.33 -12.40
C GLY A 207 3.10 -2.84 -11.81
N TYR A 208 2.84 -2.47 -10.56
CA TYR A 208 1.60 -2.82 -9.85
C TYR A 208 0.39 -2.00 -10.32
N PRO A 209 -0.83 -2.55 -10.33
CA PRO A 209 -2.01 -1.79 -10.70
C PRO A 209 -2.27 -0.70 -9.67
N TYR A 210 -2.58 0.51 -10.14
CA TYR A 210 -3.10 1.57 -9.30
C TYR A 210 -4.29 2.28 -9.95
N ILE A 211 -5.07 2.98 -9.10
CA ILE A 211 -6.17 3.87 -9.49
C ILE A 211 -5.98 5.20 -8.77
N LYS A 212 -6.07 6.32 -9.51
CA LYS A 212 -6.21 7.65 -8.91
C LYS A 212 -7.68 7.86 -8.53
N LEU A 213 -7.96 8.12 -7.25
CA LEU A 213 -9.31 8.29 -6.74
C LEU A 213 -9.81 9.72 -6.96
N SER A 214 -11.09 9.88 -7.30
CA SER A 214 -11.70 11.22 -7.44
C SER A 214 -11.97 11.84 -6.07
N LEU A 215 -11.49 13.06 -5.87
CA LEU A 215 -11.79 13.90 -4.70
C LEU A 215 -12.87 14.97 -4.98
N LYS A 216 -13.33 15.08 -6.24
CA LYS A 216 -14.38 16.02 -6.66
C LYS A 216 -15.77 15.46 -6.40
#